data_AF-A0A2N1RYA7-F1
#
_entry.id   AF-A0A2N1RYA7-F1
#
_cell.length_a   1.000
_cell.length_b   1.000
_cell.length_c   1.000
_cell.angle_alpha   90.00
_cell.angle_beta   90.00
_cell.angle_gamma   90.00
#
_symmetry.space_group_name_H-M   'P 1'
#
loop_
_entity.id
_entity.type
_entity.pdbx_description
1 polymer ?
#
loop_
_entity_poly.entity_id
_entity_poly.type
_entity_poly.pdbx_seq_one_letter_code
_entity_poly.pdbx_strand_id
1 'polypeptide(L)'
;MARPLTVKFEDLKDAKFTVRIDEDDQELSWQETLEARGRDGASDAGLYTAIRLTRRVHERLYETVDEYRETFDFASDLAKSYWLDTMGKKIFNDRNLNSAIYAVQVRNRYGWRQSDDQKQAAPQGEPDTPVDDLGAKHKKQIIKKPEVITGHTTTN
;
A
#
# COMPACT_ATOMS: atom_id res chain seq x y z
N MET A 1 -32.67 14.53 16.24
CA MET A 1 -31.98 13.63 17.19
C MET A 1 -31.52 12.40 16.42
N ALA A 2 -30.21 12.23 16.22
CA ALA A 2 -29.67 11.04 15.56
C ALA A 2 -29.74 9.86 16.55
N ARG A 3 -30.49 8.81 16.21
CA ARG A 3 -30.47 7.57 16.99
C ARG A 3 -29.03 7.03 16.98
N PRO A 4 -28.47 6.63 18.13
CA PRO A 4 -27.16 5.99 18.12
C PRO A 4 -27.24 4.72 17.25
N LEU A 5 -26.31 4.56 16.32
CA LEU A 5 -26.13 3.33 15.54
C LEU A 5 -25.64 2.21 16.48
N THR A 6 -26.57 1.64 17.25
CA THR A 6 -26.34 0.54 18.18
C THR A 6 -26.63 -0.80 17.53
N VAL A 7 -25.99 -1.09 16.38
CA VAL A 7 -25.90 -2.48 15.91
C VAL A 7 -24.90 -3.19 16.82
N LYS A 8 -25.33 -4.23 17.53
CA LYS A 8 -24.46 -5.09 18.32
C LYS A 8 -23.94 -6.24 17.46
N PHE A 9 -22.81 -6.83 17.84
CA PHE A 9 -22.26 -7.98 17.11
C PHE A 9 -23.23 -9.17 17.07
N GLU A 10 -23.97 -9.40 18.16
CA GLU A 10 -24.93 -10.51 18.20
C GLU A 10 -26.08 -10.33 17.20
N ASP A 11 -26.48 -9.09 16.91
CA ASP A 11 -27.47 -8.81 15.87
C ASP A 11 -26.96 -9.24 14.48
N LEU A 12 -25.63 -9.30 14.29
CA LEU A 12 -25.01 -9.71 13.04
C LEU A 12 -25.03 -11.24 12.85
N LYS A 13 -24.90 -12.01 13.94
CA LYS A 13 -24.86 -13.49 13.89
C LYS A 13 -26.18 -14.09 13.39
N ASP A 14 -27.29 -13.50 13.79
CA ASP A 14 -28.63 -13.95 13.39
C ASP A 14 -29.08 -13.30 12.06
N ALA A 15 -28.37 -12.29 11.57
CA ALA A 15 -28.73 -11.59 10.35
C ALA A 15 -28.47 -12.44 9.10
N LYS A 16 -29.39 -12.33 8.14
CA LYS A 16 -29.27 -12.87 6.80
C LYS A 16 -29.18 -11.74 5.78
N PHE A 17 -28.31 -11.92 4.80
CA PHE A 17 -28.05 -10.93 3.77
C PHE A 17 -28.29 -11.57 2.40
N THR A 18 -29.11 -10.90 1.60
CA THR A 18 -29.36 -11.30 0.22
C THR A 18 -28.17 -10.91 -0.64
N VAL A 19 -27.51 -11.90 -1.22
CA VAL A 19 -26.42 -11.72 -2.19
C VAL A 19 -26.82 -12.38 -3.49
N ARG A 20 -26.62 -11.67 -4.59
CA ARG A 20 -26.88 -12.21 -5.93
C ARG A 20 -25.63 -12.92 -6.44
N ILE A 21 -25.72 -14.23 -6.68
CA ILE A 21 -24.66 -15.10 -7.17
C ILE A 21 -25.22 -15.86 -8.37
N ASP A 22 -24.54 -15.82 -9.52
CA ASP A 22 -24.94 -16.54 -10.74
C ASP A 22 -26.42 -16.32 -11.12
N GLU A 23 -26.86 -15.07 -11.05
CA GLU A 23 -28.22 -14.59 -11.35
C GLU A 23 -29.30 -14.89 -10.29
N ASP A 24 -29.04 -15.78 -9.33
CA ASP A 24 -29.95 -16.13 -8.24
C ASP A 24 -29.69 -15.33 -6.96
N ASP A 25 -30.75 -15.03 -6.23
CA ASP A 25 -30.68 -14.39 -4.91
C ASP A 25 -30.55 -15.47 -3.82
N GLN A 26 -29.46 -15.41 -3.05
CA GLN A 26 -29.19 -16.33 -1.95
C GLN A 26 -29.16 -15.59 -0.61
N GLU A 27 -29.75 -16.17 0.43
CA GLU A 27 -29.64 -15.67 1.80
C GLU A 27 -28.45 -16.29 2.51
N LEU A 28 -27.46 -15.46 2.81
CA LEU A 28 -26.20 -15.87 3.40
C LEU A 28 -26.04 -15.29 4.82
N SER A 29 -25.27 -15.98 5.65
CA SER A 29 -24.73 -15.38 6.90
C SER A 29 -23.81 -14.21 6.59
N TRP A 30 -23.48 -13.41 7.61
CA TRP A 30 -22.55 -12.30 7.43
C TRP A 30 -21.14 -12.78 7.03
N GLN A 31 -20.68 -13.91 7.56
CA GLN A 31 -19.38 -14.49 7.19
C GLN A 31 -19.37 -14.89 5.71
N GLU A 32 -20.37 -15.66 5.28
CA GLU A 32 -20.51 -16.10 3.89
C GLU A 32 -20.67 -14.91 2.92
N THR A 33 -21.36 -13.86 3.36
CA THR A 33 -21.51 -12.62 2.59
C THR A 33 -20.18 -11.92 2.40
N LEU A 34 -19.37 -11.78 3.47
CA LEU A 34 -18.04 -11.19 3.38
C LEU A 34 -17.13 -12.03 2.48
N GLU A 35 -17.17 -13.35 2.60
CA GLU A 35 -16.39 -14.28 1.79
C GLU A 35 -16.75 -14.18 0.30
N ALA A 36 -18.05 -14.20 -0.04
CA ALA A 36 -18.53 -14.04 -1.40
C ALA A 36 -18.06 -12.70 -2.00
N ARG A 37 -18.22 -11.60 -1.26
CA ARG A 37 -17.76 -10.28 -1.69
C ARG A 37 -16.24 -10.16 -1.77
N GLY A 38 -15.52 -10.85 -0.89
CA GLY A 38 -14.07 -10.99 -0.94
C GLY A 38 -13.65 -11.65 -2.26
N ARG A 39 -14.29 -12.76 -2.64
CA ARG A 39 -14.02 -13.44 -3.92
C ARG A 39 -14.31 -12.58 -5.15
N ASP A 40 -15.26 -11.65 -5.05
CA ASP A 40 -15.56 -10.67 -6.10
C ASP A 40 -14.57 -9.49 -6.16
N GLY A 41 -13.58 -9.43 -5.26
CA GLY A 41 -12.64 -8.32 -5.20
C GLY A 41 -13.22 -7.04 -4.63
N ALA A 42 -14.17 -7.12 -3.70
CA ALA A 42 -14.71 -5.96 -3.01
C ALA A 42 -13.62 -5.14 -2.28
N SER A 43 -13.85 -3.84 -2.07
CA SER A 43 -12.98 -3.04 -1.20
C SER A 43 -13.39 -3.25 0.24
N ASP A 44 -12.58 -2.81 1.20
CA ASP A 44 -12.97 -2.80 2.62
C ASP A 44 -14.33 -2.11 2.83
N ALA A 45 -14.53 -0.99 2.11
CA ALA A 45 -15.83 -0.30 2.06
C ALA A 45 -16.94 -1.15 1.48
N GLY A 46 -16.68 -1.88 0.38
CA GLY A 46 -17.63 -2.83 -0.19
C GLY A 46 -17.95 -4.00 0.76
N LEU A 47 -16.97 -4.49 1.50
CA LEU A 47 -17.11 -5.58 2.45
C LEU A 47 -18.05 -5.20 3.59
N TYR A 48 -17.75 -4.13 4.34
CA TYR A 48 -18.60 -3.77 5.48
C TYR A 48 -19.98 -3.25 5.05
N THR A 49 -20.12 -2.64 3.86
CA THR A 49 -21.44 -2.21 3.38
C THR A 49 -22.29 -3.36 2.88
N ALA A 50 -21.70 -4.47 2.42
CA ALA A 50 -22.43 -5.67 2.02
C ALA A 50 -23.22 -6.28 3.18
N ILE A 51 -22.66 -6.23 4.39
CA ILE A 51 -23.32 -6.63 5.63
C ILE A 51 -24.03 -5.46 6.34
N ARG A 52 -24.37 -4.41 5.57
CA ARG A 52 -25.15 -3.23 5.99
C ARG A 52 -24.57 -2.46 7.17
N LEU A 53 -23.26 -2.52 7.39
CA LEU A 53 -22.59 -1.73 8.40
C LEU A 53 -22.22 -0.35 7.87
N THR A 54 -22.25 0.64 8.75
CA THR A 54 -21.58 1.91 8.50
C THR A 54 -20.11 1.80 8.87
N ARG A 55 -19.26 2.66 8.29
CA ARG A 55 -17.82 2.71 8.60
C ARG A 55 -17.53 2.74 10.09
N ARG A 56 -18.23 3.59 10.84
CA ARG A 56 -18.04 3.73 12.30
C ARG A 56 -18.39 2.46 13.09
N VAL A 57 -19.40 1.72 12.64
CA VAL A 57 -19.76 0.44 13.28
C VAL A 57 -18.73 -0.63 12.93
N HIS A 58 -18.28 -0.68 11.68
CA HIS A 58 -17.19 -1.55 11.25
C HIS A 58 -15.92 -1.32 12.08
N GLU A 59 -15.43 -0.08 12.18
CA GLU A 59 -14.23 0.24 12.96
C GLU A 59 -14.35 -0.23 14.41
N ARG A 60 -15.50 0.03 15.06
CA ARG A 60 -15.76 -0.46 16.42
C ARG A 60 -15.72 -1.98 16.51
N LEU A 61 -16.41 -2.70 15.62
CA LEU A 61 -16.44 -4.16 15.65
C LEU A 61 -15.06 -4.76 15.36
N TYR A 62 -14.31 -4.17 14.43
CA TYR A 62 -12.95 -4.58 14.10
C TYR A 62 -11.99 -4.45 15.30
N GLU A 63 -12.14 -3.38 16.08
CA GLU A 63 -11.32 -3.15 17.28
C GLU A 63 -11.73 -4.03 18.47
N THR A 64 -13.01 -4.41 18.58
CA THR A 64 -13.57 -5.00 19.82
C THR A 64 -13.99 -6.46 19.71
N VAL A 65 -14.12 -7.01 18.50
CA VAL A 65 -14.61 -8.37 18.25
C VAL A 65 -13.64 -9.12 17.37
N ASP A 66 -12.90 -10.05 17.97
CA ASP A 66 -11.85 -10.81 17.28
C ASP A 66 -12.40 -11.66 16.14
N GLU A 67 -13.53 -12.35 16.35
CA GLU A 67 -14.21 -13.16 15.31
C GLU A 67 -14.55 -12.32 14.06
N TYR A 68 -15.05 -11.09 14.28
CA TYR A 68 -15.35 -10.17 13.20
C TYR A 68 -14.08 -9.75 12.46
N ARG A 69 -13.04 -9.37 13.22
CA ARG A 69 -11.75 -8.94 12.66
C ARG A 69 -11.12 -10.04 11.80
N GLU A 70 -11.01 -11.25 12.32
CA GLU A 70 -10.42 -12.40 11.61
C GLU A 70 -11.16 -12.73 10.32
N THR A 71 -12.50 -12.75 10.38
CA THR A 71 -13.32 -13.02 9.18
C THR A 71 -13.20 -11.90 8.16
N PHE A 72 -13.15 -10.64 8.61
CA PHE A 72 -13.00 -9.49 7.74
C PHE A 72 -11.62 -9.45 7.07
N ASP A 73 -10.56 -9.76 7.82
CA ASP A 73 -9.20 -9.85 7.30
C ASP A 73 -9.09 -10.96 6.25
N PHE A 74 -9.67 -12.13 6.53
CA PHE A 74 -9.75 -13.23 5.56
C PHE A 74 -10.46 -12.80 4.27
N ALA A 75 -11.63 -12.17 4.36
CA ALA A 75 -12.35 -11.66 3.20
C ALA A 75 -11.55 -10.58 2.44
N SER A 76 -10.80 -9.74 3.14
CA SER A 76 -9.93 -8.72 2.56
C SER A 76 -8.76 -9.35 1.81
N ASP A 77 -8.21 -10.46 2.30
CA ASP A 77 -7.16 -11.21 1.61
C ASP A 77 -7.67 -11.93 0.37
N LEU A 78 -8.89 -12.48 0.40
CA LEU A 78 -9.57 -12.99 -0.80
C LEU A 78 -9.73 -11.89 -1.85
N ALA A 79 -10.12 -10.69 -1.43
CA ALA A 79 -10.23 -9.56 -2.34
C ALA A 79 -8.89 -9.19 -2.97
N LYS A 80 -7.81 -9.12 -2.19
CA LYS A 80 -6.46 -8.89 -2.72
C LYS A 80 -6.06 -9.96 -3.74
N SER A 81 -6.31 -11.25 -3.43
CA SER A 81 -6.00 -12.36 -4.34
C SER A 81 -6.78 -12.23 -5.65
N TYR A 82 -8.06 -11.87 -5.63
CA TYR A 82 -8.84 -11.63 -6.84
C TYR A 82 -8.18 -10.59 -7.76
N TRP A 83 -7.71 -9.48 -7.20
CA TRP A 83 -7.06 -8.44 -7.98
C TRP A 83 -5.68 -8.86 -8.52
N LEU A 84 -4.94 -9.71 -7.81
CA LEU A 84 -3.67 -10.27 -8.29
C LEU A 84 -3.88 -11.33 -9.37
N ASP A 85 -4.66 -12.36 -9.05
CA ASP A 85 -4.76 -13.57 -9.84
C ASP A 85 -5.78 -13.44 -10.96
N THR A 86 -6.97 -12.93 -10.67
CA THR A 86 -8.04 -12.89 -11.66
C THR A 86 -7.89 -11.67 -12.56
N MET A 87 -7.86 -10.47 -11.96
CA MET A 87 -7.78 -9.24 -12.74
C MET A 87 -6.40 -9.02 -13.33
N GLY A 88 -5.32 -9.27 -12.57
CA GLY A 88 -3.95 -9.19 -13.08
C GLY A 88 -3.76 -10.05 -14.32
N LYS A 89 -4.08 -11.35 -14.26
CA LYS A 89 -3.96 -12.25 -15.43
C LYS A 89 -4.83 -11.81 -16.61
N LYS A 90 -6.07 -11.35 -16.37
CA LYS A 90 -6.94 -10.83 -17.43
C LYS A 90 -6.32 -9.65 -18.17
N ILE A 91 -5.69 -8.72 -17.45
CA ILE A 91 -5.05 -7.54 -18.06
C ILE A 91 -3.79 -7.92 -18.84
N PHE A 92 -3.02 -8.91 -18.38
CA PHE A 92 -1.87 -9.40 -19.13
C PHE A 92 -2.30 -10.10 -20.43
N ASN A 93 -3.41 -10.84 -20.40
CA ASN A 93 -3.86 -11.64 -21.54
C ASN A 93 -4.74 -10.86 -22.53
N ASP A 94 -5.45 -9.83 -22.08
CA ASP A 94 -6.34 -9.01 -22.92
C ASP A 94 -5.75 -7.63 -23.18
N ARG A 95 -5.33 -7.40 -24.43
CA ARG A 95 -4.77 -6.11 -24.90
C ARG A 95 -5.76 -4.95 -24.83
N ASN A 96 -7.06 -5.21 -24.70
CA ASN A 96 -8.08 -4.16 -24.62
C ASN A 96 -8.31 -3.68 -23.18
N LEU A 97 -7.84 -4.42 -22.17
CA LEU A 97 -7.99 -4.05 -20.77
C LEU A 97 -6.93 -3.01 -20.39
N ASN A 98 -7.41 -1.87 -19.87
CA ASN A 98 -6.55 -0.74 -19.55
C ASN A 98 -5.73 -1.00 -18.27
N SER A 99 -4.47 -1.41 -18.47
CA SER A 99 -3.50 -1.68 -17.40
C SER A 99 -3.23 -0.48 -16.49
N ALA A 100 -3.40 0.76 -16.98
CA ALA A 100 -3.25 1.96 -16.18
C ALA A 100 -4.39 2.11 -15.16
N ILE A 101 -5.64 1.79 -15.55
CA ILE A 101 -6.78 1.82 -14.62
C ILE A 101 -6.56 0.80 -13.49
N TYR A 102 -6.11 -0.40 -13.84
CA TYR A 102 -5.75 -1.41 -12.85
C TYR A 102 -4.67 -0.94 -11.89
N ALA A 103 -3.56 -0.40 -12.41
CA ALA A 103 -2.46 0.11 -11.61
C ALA A 103 -2.93 1.19 -10.62
N VAL A 104 -3.82 2.09 -11.04
CA VAL A 104 -4.43 3.11 -10.17
C VAL A 104 -5.32 2.45 -9.11
N GLN A 105 -6.14 1.47 -9.47
CA GLN A 105 -7.05 0.79 -8.55
C GLN A 105 -6.29 0.03 -7.45
N VAL A 106 -5.27 -0.76 -7.82
CA VAL A 106 -4.50 -1.54 -6.83
C VAL A 106 -3.63 -0.64 -5.95
N ARG A 107 -3.09 0.47 -6.49
CA ARG A 107 -2.35 1.46 -5.71
C ARG A 107 -3.23 2.16 -4.68
N ASN A 108 -4.41 2.65 -5.10
CA ASN A 108 -5.31 3.37 -4.21
C ASN A 108 -5.92 2.48 -3.14
N ARG A 109 -6.17 1.20 -3.47
CA ARG A 109 -6.85 0.28 -2.57
C ARG A 109 -5.92 -0.44 -1.60
N TYR A 110 -4.75 -0.89 -2.07
CA TYR A 110 -3.84 -1.74 -1.28
C TYR A 110 -2.48 -1.09 -1.02
N GLY A 111 -2.27 0.15 -1.48
CA GLY A 111 -1.01 0.85 -1.29
C GLY A 111 0.15 0.27 -2.09
N TRP A 112 -0.12 -0.61 -3.07
CA TRP A 112 0.94 -1.20 -3.90
C TRP A 112 1.62 -0.13 -4.74
N ARG A 113 2.90 0.08 -4.45
CA ARG A 113 3.76 0.97 -5.24
C ARG A 113 4.43 0.15 -6.33
N GLN A 114 4.57 0.73 -7.51
CA GLN A 114 5.57 0.22 -8.44
C GLN A 114 6.92 0.50 -7.82
N SER A 115 7.77 -0.52 -7.74
CA SER A 115 9.19 -0.29 -7.51
C SER A 115 9.69 0.54 -8.69
N ASP A 116 10.05 1.79 -8.42
CA ASP A 116 10.75 2.59 -9.41
C ASP A 116 12.14 1.96 -9.55
N ASP A 117 12.34 1.09 -10.55
CA ASP A 117 13.64 0.48 -10.90
C ASP A 117 14.68 1.52 -11.38
N GLN A 118 14.46 2.81 -11.15
CA GLN A 118 15.38 3.91 -11.47
C GLN A 118 15.96 4.53 -10.19
N LYS A 119 16.76 3.78 -9.43
CA LYS A 119 17.75 4.40 -8.53
C LYS A 119 18.87 3.43 -8.11
N GLN A 120 19.75 3.13 -9.06
CA GLN A 120 21.17 2.85 -8.78
C GLN A 120 21.95 2.83 -10.11
N ALA A 121 22.03 3.98 -10.78
CA ALA A 121 23.21 4.23 -11.59
C ALA A 121 24.34 4.53 -10.58
N ALA A 122 25.26 3.58 -10.44
CA ALA A 122 26.47 3.78 -9.65
C ALA A 122 27.19 5.04 -10.16
N PRO A 123 27.79 5.87 -9.28
CA PRO A 123 28.67 6.93 -9.75
C PRO A 123 29.79 6.26 -10.56
N GLN A 124 29.88 6.61 -11.84
CA GLN A 124 31.02 6.24 -12.67
C GLN A 124 32.28 6.76 -11.99
N GLY A 125 33.12 5.85 -11.50
CA GLY A 125 34.47 6.17 -11.07
C GLY A 125 35.26 6.68 -12.27
N GLU A 126 35.67 7.95 -12.20
CA GLU A 126 36.72 8.51 -13.05
C GLU A 126 38.09 7.86 -12.73
N PRO A 127 39.06 7.95 -13.66
CA PRO A 127 39.94 6.84 -14.05
C PRO A 127 41.09 6.57 -13.08
N ASP A 128 41.50 5.30 -13.03
CA ASP A 128 42.72 4.82 -12.38
C ASP A 128 43.94 5.65 -12.84
N THR A 129 44.48 6.48 -11.95
CA THR A 129 45.89 6.87 -12.00
C THR A 129 46.78 5.74 -11.46
N PRO A 130 47.99 5.54 -12.02
CA PRO A 130 48.79 4.35 -11.77
C PRO A 130 49.44 4.37 -10.38
N VAL A 131 49.48 3.20 -9.75
CA VAL A 131 50.13 2.95 -8.46
C VAL A 131 51.65 2.96 -8.61
N ASP A 132 52.30 3.53 -7.59
CA ASP A 132 53.73 3.80 -7.35
C ASP A 132 54.75 2.74 -7.82
N ASP A 133 55.97 3.16 -8.20
CA ASP A 133 57.14 3.22 -7.28
C ASP A 133 58.45 3.47 -8.06
N LEU A 134 59.44 4.00 -7.33
CA LEU A 134 60.88 4.12 -7.59
C LEU A 134 61.40 5.50 -8.02
N GLY A 135 61.89 6.24 -7.02
CA GLY A 135 63.22 6.84 -7.16
C GLY A 135 63.44 8.22 -6.56
N ALA A 136 64.20 8.23 -5.47
CA ALA A 136 65.22 9.24 -5.15
C ALA A 136 64.80 10.62 -4.60
N LYS A 137 65.16 10.81 -3.33
CA LYS A 137 65.99 11.91 -2.79
C LYS A 137 65.84 13.29 -3.48
N HIS A 138 65.24 14.26 -2.78
CA HIS A 138 65.93 15.50 -2.32
C HIS A 138 64.95 16.57 -1.80
N LYS A 139 65.18 16.96 -0.54
CA LYS A 139 65.36 18.33 -0.02
C LYS A 139 64.36 19.47 -0.32
N LYS A 140 64.14 20.22 0.78
CA LYS A 140 63.72 21.62 0.97
C LYS A 140 62.21 21.82 1.12
N GLN A 141 61.74 22.09 2.34
CA GLN A 141 61.54 23.45 2.90
C GLN A 141 60.70 24.30 1.93
N ILE A 142 59.53 24.80 2.31
CA ILE A 142 59.41 26.01 3.15
C ILE A 142 58.02 26.05 3.81
N ILE A 143 58.04 26.41 5.09
CA ILE A 143 56.92 26.84 5.93
C ILE A 143 56.25 28.09 5.31
N LYS A 144 54.91 28.16 5.29
CA LYS A 144 54.17 29.33 5.82
C LYS A 144 52.69 29.03 6.03
N LYS A 145 52.27 29.29 7.26
CA LYS A 145 50.92 29.29 7.84
C LYS A 145 50.20 30.62 7.45
N PRO A 146 48.95 30.86 7.88
CA PRO A 146 47.80 31.23 7.06
C PRO A 146 47.47 32.73 7.08
N GLU A 147 46.55 33.19 6.22
CA GLU A 147 45.82 34.43 6.47
C GLU A 147 44.31 34.17 6.53
N VAL A 148 43.79 34.41 7.73
CA VAL A 148 42.39 34.69 8.05
C VAL A 148 42.13 36.13 7.62
N ILE A 149 41.09 36.37 6.83
CA ILE A 149 40.56 37.72 6.62
C ILE A 149 39.13 37.75 7.13
N THR A 150 38.99 38.23 8.36
CA THR A 150 37.79 38.86 8.89
C THR A 150 37.70 40.29 8.36
N GLY A 151 36.48 40.72 7.99
CA GLY A 151 36.20 42.10 7.59
C GLY A 151 34.73 42.45 7.69
N HIS A 152 34.31 42.85 8.90
CA HIS A 152 33.11 43.65 9.14
C HIS A 152 33.34 45.09 8.63
N THR A 153 32.32 45.74 8.07
CA THR A 153 32.12 47.19 8.32
C THR A 153 30.65 47.58 8.21
N THR A 154 30.25 48.37 9.19
CA THR A 154 28.94 48.94 9.49
C THR A 154 28.79 50.33 8.85
N THR A 155 27.56 50.63 8.44
CA THR A 155 26.80 51.90 8.33
C THR A 155 27.50 53.27 8.35
N ASN A 156 27.11 54.13 7.39
CA ASN A 156 26.45 55.42 7.66
C ASN A 156 25.53 55.79 6.49
#